data_AF-A0AA45CRS8-F1
#
_entry.id   AF-A0AA45CRS8-F1
#
_cell.length_a   1.000
_cell.length_b   1.000
_cell.length_c   1.000
_cell.angle_alpha   90.00
_cell.angle_beta   90.00
_cell.angle_gamma   90.00
#
_symmetry.space_group_name_H-M   'P 1'
#
loop_
_entity.id
_entity.type
_entity.pdbx_description
1 polymer ?
#
loop_
_entity_poly.entity_id
_entity_poly.type
_entity_poly.pdbx_seq_one_letter_code
_entity_poly.pdbx_strand_id
1 'polypeptide(L)'
;MTTLMQMSLWVNNIAYDIKTLRFFRIVSFIISLVLGLVGFYSYLMLYQTLLFAYGVHFMAIAYTPYVFCALIVALYQLLTGKRRERIKKAKHILMFSLLPICLMNTWGFITLVTWGLAWVMAKLEYNHRKRAVKIVSFFSKEYSPLFEKRLANRSNYYAYQSAYRLLDLIQVSAYEELFKEEVTEKDYKAGLVVKELHRTFKIKGVPFSKVTVTDKLYIAPQKMPIIGLRRF
;
A
#
# COMPACT_ATOMS: atom_id res chain seq x y z
N MET A 1 30.06 -4.12 17.71
CA MET A 1 29.39 -3.23 16.72
C MET A 1 29.39 -3.81 15.30
N THR A 2 30.42 -4.58 14.91
CA THR A 2 30.58 -5.21 13.59
C THR A 2 29.57 -6.32 13.28
N THR A 3 29.22 -7.16 14.26
CA THR A 3 28.29 -8.29 14.09
C THR A 3 26.85 -7.86 13.78
N LEU A 4 26.31 -6.89 14.52
CA LEU A 4 24.98 -6.32 14.26
C LEU A 4 24.90 -5.62 12.90
N MET A 5 25.96 -4.93 12.50
CA MET A 5 26.03 -4.27 11.19
C MET A 5 26.09 -5.29 10.04
N GLN A 6 26.87 -6.37 10.20
CA GLN A 6 26.90 -7.48 9.23
C GLN A 6 25.57 -8.21 9.13
N MET A 7 24.91 -8.52 10.27
CA MET A 7 23.57 -9.09 10.27
C MET A 7 22.56 -8.16 9.58
N SER A 8 22.61 -6.85 9.84
CA SER A 8 21.72 -5.89 9.19
C SER A 8 21.91 -5.84 7.68
N LEU A 9 23.15 -5.93 7.20
CA LEU A 9 23.45 -5.95 5.76
C LEU A 9 22.98 -7.26 5.12
N TRP A 10 23.19 -8.39 5.79
CA TRP A 10 22.71 -9.69 5.33
C TRP A 10 21.18 -9.74 5.19
N VAL A 11 20.45 -9.28 6.22
CA VAL A 11 18.98 -9.20 6.19
C VAL A 11 18.50 -8.26 5.09
N ASN A 12 19.12 -7.08 4.93
CA ASN A 12 18.74 -6.14 3.87
C ASN A 12 19.03 -6.69 2.48
N ASN A 13 20.16 -7.37 2.29
CA ASN A 13 20.52 -7.98 1.00
C ASN A 13 19.47 -9.01 0.59
N ILE A 14 19.06 -9.87 1.53
CA ILE A 14 17.97 -10.83 1.30
C ILE A 14 16.65 -10.09 0.99
N ALA A 15 16.29 -9.08 1.80
CA ALA A 15 14.99 -8.41 1.68
C ALA A 15 14.81 -7.61 0.39
N TYR A 16 15.90 -7.09 -0.20
CA TYR A 16 15.88 -6.24 -1.39
C TYR A 16 16.32 -6.94 -2.68
N ASP A 17 16.74 -8.21 -2.61
CA ASP A 17 16.95 -9.04 -3.79
C ASP A 17 15.64 -9.27 -4.57
N ILE A 18 15.74 -9.33 -5.89
CA ILE A 18 14.59 -9.47 -6.80
C ILE A 18 13.90 -10.81 -6.61
N LYS A 19 14.67 -11.89 -6.39
CA LYS A 19 14.11 -13.22 -6.15
C LYS A 19 13.28 -13.23 -4.87
N THR A 20 13.78 -12.59 -3.83
CA THR A 20 13.08 -12.47 -2.55
C THR A 20 11.87 -11.54 -2.63
N LEU A 21 11.94 -10.43 -3.36
CA LEU A 21 10.78 -9.57 -3.63
C LEU A 21 9.67 -10.32 -4.37
N ARG A 22 10.03 -11.16 -5.35
CA ARG A 22 9.09 -12.05 -6.05
C ARG A 22 8.49 -13.07 -5.09
N PHE A 23 9.31 -13.72 -4.26
CA PHE A 23 8.86 -14.69 -3.28
C PHE A 23 7.89 -14.07 -2.28
N PHE A 24 8.25 -12.94 -1.66
CA PHE A 24 7.39 -12.21 -0.74
C PHE A 24 6.06 -11.81 -1.38
N ARG A 25 6.07 -11.40 -2.66
CA ARG A 25 4.84 -11.08 -3.39
C ARG A 25 3.93 -12.30 -3.53
N ILE A 26 4.47 -13.45 -3.91
CA ILE A 26 3.71 -14.69 -4.09
C ILE A 26 3.16 -15.15 -2.73
N VAL A 27 3.99 -15.20 -1.70
CA VAL A 27 3.59 -15.61 -0.35
C VAL A 27 2.53 -14.67 0.22
N SER A 28 2.74 -13.35 0.13
CA SER A 28 1.76 -12.35 0.58
C SER A 28 0.43 -12.49 -0.18
N PHE A 29 0.48 -12.77 -1.48
CA PHE A 29 -0.73 -13.01 -2.28
C PHE A 29 -1.47 -14.26 -1.81
N ILE A 30 -0.76 -15.39 -1.63
CA ILE A 30 -1.35 -16.65 -1.16
C ILE A 30 -1.96 -16.47 0.23
N ILE A 31 -1.23 -15.88 1.18
CA ILE A 31 -1.73 -15.63 2.53
C ILE A 31 -2.96 -14.73 2.50
N SER A 32 -2.92 -13.63 1.73
CA SER A 32 -4.06 -12.71 1.61
C SER A 32 -5.27 -13.39 0.97
N LEU A 33 -5.05 -14.30 0.01
CA LEU A 33 -6.11 -15.07 -0.63
C LEU A 33 -6.73 -16.07 0.35
N VAL A 34 -5.92 -16.85 1.06
CA VAL A 34 -6.39 -17.82 2.06
C VAL A 34 -7.17 -17.10 3.17
N LEU A 35 -6.62 -16.02 3.73
CA LEU A 35 -7.31 -15.21 4.74
C LEU A 35 -8.60 -14.59 4.19
N GLY A 36 -8.60 -14.17 2.91
CA GLY A 36 -9.79 -13.69 2.21
C GLY A 36 -10.89 -14.75 2.12
N LEU A 37 -10.53 -15.99 1.76
CA LEU A 37 -11.45 -17.12 1.68
C LEU A 37 -11.98 -17.54 3.05
N VAL A 38 -11.13 -17.59 4.08
CA VAL A 38 -11.56 -17.88 5.46
C VAL A 38 -12.51 -16.80 5.95
N GLY A 39 -12.24 -15.53 5.67
CA GLY A 39 -13.15 -14.44 6.00
C GLY A 39 -14.48 -14.54 5.26
N PHE A 40 -14.45 -14.90 3.97
CA PHE A 40 -15.68 -15.11 3.20
C PHE A 40 -16.51 -16.29 3.74
N TYR A 41 -15.86 -17.42 4.06
CA TYR A 41 -16.53 -18.56 4.68
C TYR A 41 -17.15 -18.19 6.04
N SER A 42 -16.40 -17.45 6.86
CA SER A 42 -16.89 -16.97 8.16
C SER A 42 -18.10 -16.04 8.01
N TYR A 43 -18.14 -15.24 6.94
CA TYR A 43 -19.30 -14.41 6.61
C TYR A 43 -20.53 -15.25 6.21
N LEU A 44 -20.34 -16.35 5.48
CA LEU A 44 -21.42 -17.29 5.19
C LEU A 44 -21.96 -17.96 6.46
N MET A 45 -21.07 -18.33 7.38
CA MET A 45 -21.48 -18.88 8.68
C MET A 45 -22.23 -17.83 9.53
N LEU A 46 -21.80 -16.56 9.50
CA LEU A 46 -22.55 -15.44 10.08
C LEU A 46 -23.96 -15.36 9.48
N TYR A 47 -24.10 -15.37 8.15
CA TYR A 47 -25.40 -15.35 7.50
C TYR A 47 -26.29 -16.53 7.93
N GLN A 48 -25.73 -17.75 7.96
CA GLN A 48 -26.45 -18.95 8.35
C GLN A 48 -26.93 -18.89 9.81
N THR A 49 -26.07 -18.46 10.73
CA THR A 49 -26.45 -18.31 12.15
C THR A 49 -27.53 -17.23 12.36
N LEU A 50 -27.47 -16.13 11.62
CA LEU A 50 -28.52 -15.10 11.66
C LEU A 50 -29.85 -15.64 11.11
N LEU A 51 -29.80 -16.43 10.04
CA LEU A 51 -30.98 -17.08 9.48
C LEU A 51 -31.62 -18.07 10.45
N PHE A 52 -30.82 -18.85 11.18
CA PHE A 52 -31.34 -19.75 12.22
C PHE A 52 -31.91 -19.00 13.42
N ALA A 53 -31.27 -17.91 13.86
CA ALA A 53 -31.68 -17.17 15.05
C ALA A 53 -32.91 -16.28 14.84
N TYR A 54 -33.00 -15.60 13.69
CA TYR A 54 -34.03 -14.58 13.42
C TYR A 54 -35.04 -15.00 12.35
N GLY A 55 -34.83 -16.14 11.70
CA GLY A 55 -35.71 -16.68 10.67
C GLY A 55 -35.58 -15.99 9.31
N VAL A 56 -36.17 -16.64 8.30
CA VAL A 56 -36.06 -16.23 6.88
C VAL A 56 -36.69 -14.86 6.62
N HIS A 57 -37.81 -14.55 7.27
CA HIS A 57 -38.53 -13.28 7.06
C HIS A 57 -37.72 -12.07 7.52
N PHE A 58 -37.04 -12.14 8.67
CA PHE A 58 -36.16 -11.07 9.13
C PHE A 58 -34.97 -10.88 8.18
N MET A 59 -34.37 -11.98 7.72
CA MET A 59 -33.25 -11.92 6.76
C MET A 59 -33.67 -11.29 5.42
N ALA A 60 -34.87 -11.59 4.93
CA ALA A 60 -35.39 -11.06 3.67
C ALA A 60 -35.77 -9.57 3.76
N ILE A 61 -36.28 -9.12 4.91
CA ILE A 61 -36.82 -7.75 5.07
C ILE A 61 -35.77 -6.77 5.59
N ALA A 62 -34.87 -7.19 6.49
CA ALA A 62 -33.90 -6.29 7.12
C ALA A 62 -32.48 -6.51 6.58
N TYR A 63 -31.96 -7.74 6.64
CA TYR A 63 -30.56 -8.02 6.33
C TYR A 63 -30.23 -7.88 4.84
N THR A 64 -31.01 -8.55 3.98
CA THR A 64 -30.74 -8.61 2.53
C THR A 64 -30.86 -7.24 1.88
N PRO A 65 -31.90 -6.42 2.15
CA PRO A 65 -32.00 -5.09 1.57
C PRO A 65 -30.87 -4.17 2.05
N TYR A 66 -30.44 -4.29 3.30
CA TYR A 66 -29.34 -3.49 3.84
C TYR A 66 -28.00 -3.80 3.16
N VAL A 67 -27.63 -5.07 3.04
CA VAL A 67 -26.39 -5.49 2.36
C VAL A 67 -26.46 -5.16 0.86
N PHE A 68 -27.61 -5.37 0.23
CA PHE A 68 -27.81 -5.10 -1.19
C PHE A 68 -27.74 -3.60 -1.53
N CYS A 69 -28.38 -2.74 -0.73
CA CYS A 69 -28.27 -1.28 -0.87
C CYS A 69 -26.82 -0.82 -0.70
N ALA A 70 -26.11 -1.33 0.31
CA ALA A 70 -24.69 -0.99 0.50
C ALA A 70 -23.83 -1.39 -0.71
N LEU A 71 -24.11 -2.56 -1.30
CA LEU A 71 -23.42 -3.05 -2.49
C LEU A 71 -23.73 -2.21 -3.72
N ILE A 72 -25.00 -1.84 -3.94
CA ILE A 72 -25.41 -0.95 -5.03
C ILE A 72 -24.72 0.41 -4.92
N VAL A 73 -24.74 1.03 -3.73
CA VAL A 73 -24.12 2.35 -3.53
C VAL A 73 -22.59 2.25 -3.70
N ALA A 74 -21.97 1.17 -3.24
CA ALA A 74 -20.54 0.92 -3.46
C ALA A 74 -20.20 0.75 -4.95
N LEU A 75 -21.01 0.00 -5.71
CA LEU A 75 -20.86 -0.15 -7.16
C LEU A 75 -21.08 1.18 -7.90
N TYR A 76 -22.10 1.94 -7.53
CA TYR A 76 -22.37 3.26 -8.10
C TYR A 76 -21.18 4.20 -7.93
N GLN A 77 -20.55 4.20 -6.75
CA GLN A 77 -19.34 4.99 -6.49
C GLN A 77 -18.08 4.44 -7.16
N LEU A 78 -18.01 3.14 -7.44
CA LEU A 78 -16.95 2.58 -8.28
C LEU A 78 -17.07 3.04 -9.75
N LEU A 79 -18.29 3.33 -10.21
CA LEU A 79 -18.57 3.84 -11.55
C LEU A 79 -18.38 5.36 -11.65
N THR A 80 -18.70 6.13 -10.60
CA THR A 80 -18.72 7.61 -10.63
C THR A 80 -17.57 8.23 -9.80
N GLY A 81 -16.62 8.93 -10.46
CA GLY A 81 -15.58 9.74 -9.77
C GLY A 81 -14.19 9.73 -10.42
N LYS A 82 -13.15 10.20 -9.72
CA LYS A 82 -11.74 9.98 -10.14
C LYS A 82 -11.22 8.65 -9.57
N ARG A 83 -10.47 7.86 -10.35
CA ARG A 83 -10.11 6.44 -10.07
C ARG A 83 -9.71 6.12 -8.62
N ARG A 84 -8.97 7.03 -7.96
CA ARG A 84 -8.48 6.88 -6.59
C ARG A 84 -9.52 7.19 -5.51
N GLU A 85 -10.43 8.12 -5.78
CA GLU A 85 -11.51 8.49 -4.88
C GLU A 85 -12.65 7.46 -4.90
N ARG A 86 -12.94 6.89 -6.09
CA ARG A 86 -13.95 5.83 -6.26
C ARG A 86 -13.73 4.65 -5.32
N ILE A 87 -12.52 4.09 -5.36
CA ILE A 87 -12.14 2.94 -4.54
C ILE A 87 -12.17 3.30 -3.05
N LYS A 88 -11.75 4.51 -2.69
CA LYS A 88 -11.75 4.96 -1.29
C LYS A 88 -13.18 5.05 -0.76
N LYS A 89 -14.07 5.75 -1.45
CA LYS A 89 -15.44 5.96 -0.96
C LYS A 89 -16.25 4.66 -0.94
N ALA A 90 -16.14 3.83 -2.00
CA ALA A 90 -16.77 2.50 -2.04
C ALA A 90 -16.31 1.60 -0.89
N LYS A 91 -15.00 1.59 -0.57
CA LYS A 91 -14.48 0.84 0.58
C LYS A 91 -15.07 1.31 1.90
N HIS A 92 -15.22 2.62 2.11
CA HIS A 92 -15.78 3.14 3.37
C HIS A 92 -17.23 2.70 3.53
N ILE A 93 -18.02 2.74 2.46
CA ILE A 93 -19.45 2.37 2.51
C ILE A 93 -19.63 0.88 2.81
N LEU A 94 -18.85 0.02 2.16
CA LEU A 94 -18.84 -1.41 2.47
C LEU A 94 -18.39 -1.67 3.91
N MET A 95 -17.39 -0.94 4.39
CA MET A 95 -16.90 -1.11 5.76
C MET A 95 -17.92 -0.65 6.81
N PHE A 96 -18.57 0.50 6.62
CA PHE A 96 -19.60 1.01 7.54
C PHE A 96 -20.86 0.16 7.56
N SER A 97 -21.21 -0.48 6.43
CA SER A 97 -22.35 -1.39 6.37
C SER A 97 -22.04 -2.77 6.95
N LEU A 98 -20.88 -3.35 6.63
CA LEU A 98 -20.54 -4.70 7.10
C LEU A 98 -20.09 -4.71 8.58
N LEU A 99 -19.53 -3.63 9.12
CA LEU A 99 -19.03 -3.58 10.49
C LEU A 99 -20.08 -3.93 11.56
N PRO A 100 -21.26 -3.27 11.62
CA PRO A 100 -22.26 -3.55 12.65
C PRO A 100 -22.74 -5.00 12.60
N ILE A 101 -22.93 -5.53 11.39
CA ILE A 101 -23.40 -6.90 11.15
C ILE A 101 -22.36 -7.93 11.59
N CYS A 102 -21.09 -7.69 11.24
CA CYS A 102 -20.01 -8.59 11.61
C CYS A 102 -19.68 -8.53 13.12
N LEU A 103 -20.15 -7.55 13.87
CA LEU A 103 -19.96 -7.51 15.33
C LEU A 103 -21.04 -8.28 16.11
N MET A 104 -22.09 -8.78 15.44
CA MET A 104 -23.22 -9.43 16.11
C MET A 104 -22.89 -10.83 16.65
N ASN A 105 -21.88 -11.51 16.10
CA ASN A 105 -21.49 -12.85 16.57
C ASN A 105 -20.00 -13.15 16.37
N THR A 106 -19.58 -14.31 16.86
CA THR A 106 -18.20 -14.80 16.76
C THR A 106 -17.73 -14.97 15.31
N TRP A 107 -18.58 -15.48 14.40
CA TRP A 107 -18.25 -15.68 12.99
C TRP A 107 -18.03 -14.37 12.23
N GLY A 108 -18.81 -13.34 12.54
CA GLY A 108 -18.62 -12.00 12.02
C GLY A 108 -17.32 -11.38 12.54
N PHE A 109 -16.98 -11.60 13.81
CA PHE A 109 -15.70 -11.13 14.35
C PHE A 109 -14.51 -11.80 13.64
N ILE A 110 -14.58 -13.12 13.41
CA ILE A 110 -13.57 -13.87 12.63
C ILE A 110 -13.46 -13.31 11.20
N THR A 111 -14.58 -12.94 10.57
CA THR A 111 -14.60 -12.29 9.24
C THR A 111 -13.80 -10.98 9.24
N LEU A 112 -14.02 -10.12 10.24
CA LEU A 112 -13.33 -8.83 10.33
C LEU A 112 -11.83 -9.01 10.60
N VAL A 113 -11.46 -9.92 11.49
CA VAL A 113 -10.06 -10.18 11.84
C VAL A 113 -9.30 -10.73 10.64
N THR A 114 -9.86 -11.73 9.95
CA THR A 114 -9.20 -12.39 8.81
C THR A 114 -9.05 -11.45 7.61
N TRP A 115 -10.07 -10.68 7.25
CA TRP A 115 -9.97 -9.63 6.23
C TRP A 115 -9.03 -8.49 6.64
N GLY A 116 -9.00 -8.12 7.93
CA GLY A 116 -8.06 -7.16 8.49
C GLY A 116 -6.61 -7.61 8.32
N LEU A 117 -6.31 -8.87 8.69
CA LEU A 117 -5.00 -9.48 8.53
C LEU A 117 -4.59 -9.59 7.05
N ALA A 118 -5.51 -9.99 6.17
CA ALA A 118 -5.26 -10.02 4.71
C ALA A 118 -4.87 -8.63 4.19
N TRP A 119 -5.58 -7.59 4.64
CA TRP A 119 -5.26 -6.21 4.28
C TRP A 119 -3.90 -5.75 4.83
N VAL A 120 -3.57 -6.11 6.08
CA VAL A 120 -2.25 -5.80 6.68
C VAL A 120 -1.13 -6.47 5.88
N MET A 121 -1.28 -7.75 5.53
CA MET A 121 -0.28 -8.49 4.75
C MET A 121 -0.08 -7.89 3.37
N ALA A 122 -1.15 -7.55 2.66
CA ALA A 122 -1.07 -6.88 1.37
C ALA A 122 -0.45 -5.48 1.47
N LYS A 123 -0.72 -4.75 2.58
CA LYS A 123 -0.19 -3.41 2.81
C LYS A 123 1.30 -3.42 3.15
N LEU A 124 1.75 -4.38 3.97
CA LEU A 124 3.16 -4.54 4.32
C LEU A 124 4.00 -4.83 3.07
N GLU A 125 3.54 -5.77 2.24
CA GLU A 125 4.21 -6.11 0.98
C GLU A 125 4.24 -4.92 0.01
N TYR A 126 3.10 -4.23 -0.17
CA TYR A 126 3.04 -3.04 -1.02
C TYR A 126 3.99 -1.94 -0.54
N ASN A 127 4.05 -1.68 0.77
CA ASN A 127 4.94 -0.69 1.35
C ASN A 127 6.42 -1.06 1.15
N HIS A 128 6.76 -2.34 1.28
CA HIS A 128 8.12 -2.83 1.03
C HIS A 128 8.56 -2.58 -0.41
N ARG A 129 7.73 -2.99 -1.40
CA ARG A 129 8.01 -2.68 -2.82
C ARG A 129 8.07 -1.18 -3.09
N LYS A 130 7.14 -0.42 -2.51
CA LYS A 130 7.12 1.04 -2.67
C LYS A 130 8.39 1.68 -2.14
N ARG A 131 8.95 1.17 -1.05
CA ARG A 131 10.22 1.64 -0.51
C ARG A 131 11.38 1.32 -1.47
N ALA A 132 11.45 0.11 -2.02
CA ALA A 132 12.46 -0.25 -3.00
C ALA A 132 12.41 0.67 -4.24
N VAL A 133 11.22 0.85 -4.82
CA VAL A 133 11.01 1.74 -5.98
C VAL A 133 11.32 3.21 -5.63
N LYS A 134 10.99 3.66 -4.42
CA LYS A 134 11.33 5.02 -3.97
C LYS A 134 12.85 5.21 -3.90
N ILE A 135 13.59 4.24 -3.39
CA ILE A 135 15.05 4.30 -3.32
C ILE A 135 15.65 4.37 -4.73
N VAL A 136 15.21 3.48 -5.63
CA VAL A 136 15.68 3.45 -7.02
C VAL A 136 15.36 4.76 -7.74
N SER A 137 14.11 5.22 -7.69
CA SER A 137 13.69 6.45 -8.39
C SER A 137 14.36 7.72 -7.86
N PHE A 138 14.72 7.77 -6.57
CA PHE A 138 15.24 8.99 -5.94
C PHE A 138 16.77 9.06 -5.89
N PHE A 139 17.44 7.91 -5.82
CA PHE A 139 18.88 7.85 -5.55
C PHE A 139 19.68 7.13 -6.62
N SER A 140 19.07 6.50 -7.62
CA SER A 140 19.81 5.94 -8.75
C SER A 140 20.33 7.03 -9.69
N LYS A 141 21.47 6.77 -10.32
CA LYS A 141 22.04 7.63 -11.36
C LYS A 141 21.17 7.65 -12.62
N GLU A 142 20.50 6.54 -12.93
CA GLU A 142 19.67 6.38 -14.14
C GLU A 142 18.36 7.17 -14.07
N TYR A 143 17.68 7.14 -12.92
CA TYR A 143 16.33 7.70 -12.80
C TYR A 143 16.27 9.03 -12.06
N SER A 144 17.24 9.37 -11.21
CA SER A 144 17.13 10.57 -10.36
C SER A 144 17.65 11.82 -11.07
N PRO A 145 16.80 12.84 -11.34
CA PRO A 145 17.27 14.12 -11.89
C PRO A 145 18.09 14.95 -10.89
N LEU A 146 18.05 14.59 -9.60
CA LEU A 146 18.76 15.28 -8.52
C LEU A 146 19.87 14.41 -7.91
N PHE A 147 20.34 13.41 -8.66
CA PHE A 147 21.32 12.44 -8.19
C PHE A 147 22.56 13.10 -7.56
N GLU A 148 23.25 13.96 -8.31
CA GLU A 148 24.50 14.60 -7.86
C GLU A 148 24.31 15.42 -6.58
N LYS A 149 23.22 16.22 -6.53
CA LYS A 149 22.88 17.04 -5.36
C LYS A 149 22.53 16.21 -4.13
N ARG A 150 21.85 15.06 -4.31
CA ARG A 150 21.51 14.13 -3.22
C ARG A 150 22.75 13.36 -2.75
N LEU A 151 23.67 13.02 -3.66
CA LEU A 151 24.91 12.32 -3.36
C LEU A 151 25.86 13.19 -2.54
N ALA A 152 26.03 14.47 -2.91
CA ALA A 152 26.83 15.43 -2.16
C ALA A 152 26.34 15.61 -0.70
N ASN A 153 25.04 15.44 -0.46
CA ASN A 153 24.41 15.55 0.85
C ASN A 153 24.29 14.22 1.62
N ARG A 154 24.93 13.13 1.15
CA ARG A 154 24.82 11.80 1.76
C ARG A 154 25.23 11.77 3.24
N SER A 155 26.31 12.48 3.59
CA SER A 155 26.84 12.56 4.96
C SER A 155 25.98 13.43 5.87
N ASN A 156 25.34 14.46 5.31
CA ASN A 156 24.56 15.43 6.06
C ASN A 156 23.23 14.87 6.57
N TYR A 157 22.69 13.83 5.92
CA TYR A 157 21.38 13.26 6.25
C TYR A 157 21.43 11.74 6.41
N TYR A 158 21.10 11.25 7.62
CA TYR A 158 21.02 9.81 7.91
C TYR A 158 20.04 9.05 6.97
N ALA A 159 18.95 9.70 6.58
CA ALA A 159 17.99 9.13 5.62
C ALA A 159 18.61 8.91 4.23
N TYR A 160 19.52 9.79 3.79
CA TYR A 160 20.22 9.62 2.52
C TYR A 160 21.31 8.56 2.66
N GLN A 161 22.07 8.57 3.76
CA GLN A 161 23.08 7.56 4.03
C GLN A 161 22.48 6.14 4.01
N SER A 162 21.35 5.93 4.68
CA SER A 162 20.63 4.66 4.68
C SER A 162 20.05 4.29 3.31
N ALA A 163 19.48 5.25 2.58
CA ALA A 163 18.95 5.01 1.24
C ALA A 163 20.04 4.61 0.24
N TYR A 164 21.21 5.25 0.27
CA TYR A 164 22.34 4.87 -0.58
C TYR A 164 22.90 3.49 -0.22
N ARG A 165 23.00 3.16 1.08
CA ARG A 165 23.40 1.79 1.50
C ARG A 165 22.45 0.71 0.99
N LEU A 166 21.14 1.01 0.92
CA LEU A 166 20.15 0.10 0.37
C LEU A 166 20.19 0.07 -1.16
N LEU A 167 20.48 1.19 -1.82
CA LEU A 167 20.66 1.27 -3.26
C LEU A 167 21.81 0.37 -3.72
N ASP A 168 22.91 0.32 -2.98
CA ASP A 168 24.06 -0.55 -3.25
C ASP A 168 23.69 -2.04 -3.28
N LEU A 169 22.59 -2.43 -2.61
CA LEU A 169 22.07 -3.80 -2.57
C LEU A 169 21.02 -4.08 -3.65
N ILE A 170 20.49 -3.05 -4.31
CA ILE A 170 19.40 -3.18 -5.28
C ILE A 170 19.97 -3.17 -6.70
N GLN A 171 19.61 -4.18 -7.49
CA GLN A 171 19.90 -4.18 -8.91
C GLN A 171 18.97 -3.22 -9.66
N VAL A 172 19.48 -2.04 -10.01
CA VAL A 172 18.73 -0.94 -10.65
C VAL A 172 18.11 -1.35 -11.99
N SER A 173 18.82 -2.16 -12.80
CA SER A 173 18.40 -2.60 -14.14
C SER A 173 17.14 -3.47 -14.17
N ALA A 174 16.72 -3.99 -13.02
CA ALA A 174 15.49 -4.76 -12.87
C ALA A 174 14.24 -3.87 -12.72
N TYR A 175 14.41 -2.57 -12.56
CA TYR A 175 13.31 -1.61 -12.48
C TYR A 175 13.13 -0.97 -13.85
N GLU A 176 11.88 -0.72 -14.23
CA GLU A 176 11.53 -0.15 -15.53
C GLU A 176 10.52 0.98 -15.29
N GLU A 177 10.83 2.17 -15.78
CA GLU A 177 9.93 3.31 -15.72
C GLU A 177 8.89 3.20 -16.86
N LEU A 178 7.61 3.09 -16.49
CA LEU A 178 6.51 2.92 -17.45
C LEU A 178 5.83 4.23 -17.81
N PHE A 179 5.73 5.15 -16.85
CA PHE A 179 4.99 6.39 -17.03
C PHE A 179 5.58 7.48 -16.17
N LYS A 180 5.69 8.68 -16.74
CA LYS A 180 6.21 9.88 -16.11
C LYS A 180 5.24 11.02 -16.36
N GLU A 181 4.78 11.66 -15.30
CA GLU A 181 3.92 12.83 -15.35
C GLU A 181 4.53 13.91 -14.45
N GLU A 182 4.73 15.10 -15.00
CA GLU A 182 5.25 16.25 -14.29
C GLU A 182 4.08 17.17 -13.94
N VAL A 183 3.84 17.34 -12.65
CA VAL A 183 2.81 18.24 -12.12
C VAL A 183 3.50 19.41 -11.46
N THR A 184 3.25 20.60 -11.98
CA THR A 184 3.77 21.84 -11.39
C THR A 184 2.72 22.37 -10.42
N GLU A 185 2.95 22.25 -9.12
CA GLU A 185 2.05 22.77 -8.10
C GLU A 185 2.68 24.02 -7.45
N LYS A 186 1.98 25.15 -7.50
CA LYS A 186 2.41 26.35 -6.78
C LYS A 186 1.99 26.18 -5.32
N ASP A 187 2.96 26.09 -4.42
CA ASP A 187 2.67 26.08 -2.99
C ASP A 187 2.42 27.53 -2.52
N TYR A 188 1.16 27.93 -2.56
CA TYR A 188 0.72 29.30 -2.28
C TYR A 188 1.07 29.79 -0.86
N LYS A 189 1.32 28.87 0.10
CA LYS A 189 1.71 29.25 1.47
C LYS A 189 3.19 29.58 1.63
N ALA A 190 4.05 28.97 0.82
CA ALA A 190 5.50 29.15 0.90
C ALA A 190 6.07 30.02 -0.25
N GLY A 191 5.24 30.38 -1.24
CA GLY A 191 5.68 31.12 -2.43
C GLY A 191 6.59 30.29 -3.36
N LEU A 192 6.68 28.98 -3.17
CA LEU A 192 7.57 28.09 -3.92
C LEU A 192 6.81 27.37 -5.02
N VAL A 193 7.36 27.39 -6.24
CA VAL A 193 6.88 26.54 -7.34
C VAL A 193 7.45 25.14 -7.13
N VAL A 194 6.62 24.20 -6.69
CA VAL A 194 7.00 22.81 -6.46
C VAL A 194 6.77 22.03 -7.74
N LYS A 195 7.85 21.53 -8.34
CA LYS A 195 7.75 20.52 -9.40
C LYS A 195 7.60 19.15 -8.74
N GLU A 196 6.42 18.57 -8.87
CA GLU A 196 6.14 17.18 -8.50
C GLU A 196 6.26 16.28 -9.72
N LEU A 197 6.85 15.11 -9.53
CA LEU A 197 7.17 14.19 -10.60
C LEU A 197 6.58 12.83 -10.22
N HIS A 198 5.46 12.49 -10.84
CA HIS A 198 4.72 11.25 -10.64
C HIS A 198 5.25 10.19 -11.60
N ARG A 199 5.89 9.16 -11.06
CA ARG A 199 6.49 8.08 -11.84
C ARG A 199 5.93 6.73 -11.48
N THR A 200 5.60 5.94 -12.48
CA THR A 200 5.16 4.56 -12.30
C THR A 200 6.23 3.60 -12.76
N PHE A 201 6.68 2.74 -11.87
CA PHE A 201 7.69 1.71 -12.15
C PHE A 201 7.09 0.32 -12.16
N LYS A 202 7.66 -0.56 -12.97
CA LYS A 202 7.49 -2.01 -12.96
C LYS A 202 8.80 -2.66 -12.53
N ILE A 203 8.72 -3.78 -11.82
CA ILE A 203 9.86 -4.56 -11.39
C ILE A 203 9.84 -5.83 -12.23
N LYS A 204 10.89 -6.05 -13.02
CA LYS A 204 11.02 -7.22 -13.90
C LYS A 204 10.97 -8.50 -13.05
N GLY A 205 10.19 -9.47 -13.50
CA GLY A 205 10.04 -10.76 -12.80
C GLY A 205 9.12 -10.78 -11.58
N VAL A 206 8.59 -9.63 -11.13
CA VAL A 206 7.62 -9.56 -10.01
C VAL A 206 6.19 -9.36 -10.56
N PRO A 207 5.24 -10.26 -10.25
CA PRO A 207 3.87 -10.15 -10.76
C PRO A 207 3.11 -8.98 -10.12
N PHE A 208 2.33 -8.25 -10.93
CA PHE A 208 1.51 -7.11 -10.51
C PHE A 208 2.28 -6.03 -9.72
N SER A 209 3.54 -5.79 -10.08
CA SER A 209 4.46 -4.93 -9.35
C SER A 209 4.39 -3.44 -9.70
N LYS A 210 3.33 -2.98 -10.37
CA LYS A 210 3.23 -1.56 -10.77
C LYS A 210 3.14 -0.69 -9.52
N VAL A 211 4.08 0.22 -9.35
CA VAL A 211 4.14 1.13 -8.20
C VAL A 211 4.33 2.55 -8.68
N THR A 212 3.44 3.44 -8.26
CA THR A 212 3.56 4.87 -8.51
C THR A 212 4.20 5.58 -7.31
N VAL A 213 5.24 6.36 -7.58
CA VAL A 213 5.98 7.18 -6.61
C VAL A 213 5.89 8.63 -7.06
N THR A 214 5.73 9.52 -6.09
CA THR A 214 5.70 10.97 -6.29
C THR A 214 7.01 11.54 -5.74
N ASP A 215 7.86 12.06 -6.61
CA ASP A 215 9.08 12.79 -6.22
C ASP A 215 8.79 14.29 -6.21
N LYS A 216 9.15 14.97 -5.13
CA LYS A 216 9.12 16.44 -5.10
C LYS A 216 10.55 16.89 -5.35
N LEU A 217 10.78 17.69 -6.39
CA LEU A 217 12.11 18.09 -6.84
C LEU A 217 12.74 19.18 -5.96
N TYR A 218 12.81 18.95 -4.64
CA TYR A 218 13.51 19.83 -3.71
C TYR A 218 15.01 19.50 -3.66
N ILE A 219 15.82 20.56 -3.63
CA ILE A 219 17.30 20.49 -3.57
C ILE A 219 17.79 19.97 -2.20
N ALA A 220 17.05 20.25 -1.12
CA ALA A 220 17.31 19.75 0.23
C ALA A 220 16.14 18.87 0.70
N PRO A 221 16.39 17.82 1.52
CA PRO A 221 15.31 17.09 2.15
C PRO A 221 14.58 18.04 3.10
N GLN A 222 13.38 18.46 2.74
CA GLN A 222 12.45 18.96 3.75
C GLN A 222 12.25 17.82 4.76
N LYS A 223 12.13 18.16 6.05
CA LYS A 223 11.74 17.18 7.08
C LYS A 223 10.46 16.50 6.61
N MET A 224 10.59 15.35 5.96
CA MET A 224 9.43 14.58 5.56
C MET A 224 8.76 14.18 6.86
N PRO A 225 7.47 14.47 7.06
CA PRO A 225 6.76 13.85 8.16
C PRO A 225 6.93 12.35 7.97
N ILE A 226 7.55 11.70 8.96
CA ILE A 226 7.48 10.25 9.09
C ILE A 226 5.98 9.94 8.99
N ILE A 227 5.62 9.07 8.03
CA ILE A 227 4.23 8.64 7.85
C ILE A 227 3.73 8.17 9.22
N GLY A 228 2.90 8.99 9.87
CA GLY A 228 2.49 8.79 11.27
C GLY A 228 2.38 10.06 12.13
N LEU A 229 3.07 11.15 11.81
CA LEU A 229 2.94 12.43 12.55
C LEU A 229 2.48 13.54 11.60
N ARG A 230 1.17 13.61 11.38
CA ARG A 230 0.54 14.92 11.15
C ARG A 230 0.63 15.64 12.50
N ARG A 231 1.40 16.73 12.55
CA ARG A 231 1.22 17.71 13.62
C ARG A 231 -0.21 18.24 13.48
N PHE A 232 -0.99 18.02 14.54
CA PHE A 232 -2.19 18.81 14.80
C PHE A 232 -1.79 20.28 14.98
#